data_AF-A0A7J7MVM8-F1
#
_entry.id   AF-A0A7J7MVM8-F1
#
_cell.length_a   1.000
_cell.length_b   1.000
_cell.length_c   1.000
_cell.angle_alpha   90.00
_cell.angle_beta   90.00
_cell.angle_gamma   90.00
#
_symmetry.space_group_name_H-M   'P 1'
#
loop_
_entity.id
_entity.type
_entity.pdbx_description
1 polymer ?
#
loop_
_entity_poly.entity_id
_entity_poly.type
_entity_poly.pdbx_seq_one_letter_code
_entity_poly.pdbx_strand_id
1 'polypeptide(L)'
;MKTSFLLSLYLCFNYRLSLFLFSLAIESLVIFANSATKTIHDVTGQKLQAGTEYYILVVFQGNGGLTAGSPKNWTFPFDVVQEQHEVSNGLPLILSPVK
;
A
#
# COMPACT_ATOMS: atom_id res chain seq x y z
N MET A 1 -46.79 39.56 7.70
CA MET A 1 -45.70 39.62 6.69
C MET A 1 -44.30 39.31 7.26
N LYS A 2 -43.99 39.63 8.53
CA LYS A 2 -42.65 39.39 9.12
C LYS A 2 -42.37 37.94 9.54
N THR A 3 -43.40 37.22 10.00
CA THR A 3 -43.29 35.83 10.49
C THR A 3 -43.06 34.80 9.39
N SER A 4 -43.71 34.97 8.24
CA SER A 4 -43.52 34.10 7.06
C SER A 4 -42.12 34.24 6.44
N PHE A 5 -41.53 35.44 6.48
CA PHE A 5 -40.18 35.70 5.99
C PHE A 5 -39.11 35.01 6.85
N LEU A 6 -39.25 35.07 8.18
CA LEU A 6 -38.33 34.41 9.11
C LEU A 6 -38.40 32.88 9.02
N LEU A 7 -39.60 32.32 8.84
CA LEU A 7 -39.77 30.88 8.64
C LEU A 7 -39.09 30.41 7.35
N SER A 8 -39.24 31.17 6.25
CA SER A 8 -38.58 30.90 4.98
C SER A 8 -37.06 30.94 5.10
N LEU A 9 -36.52 31.95 5.79
CA LEU A 9 -35.07 32.07 6.02
C LEU A 9 -34.53 30.90 6.86
N TYR A 10 -35.26 30.50 7.90
CA TYR A 10 -34.90 29.35 8.74
C TYR A 10 -34.89 28.03 7.94
N LEU A 11 -35.91 27.79 7.12
CA LEU A 11 -35.96 26.60 6.25
C LEU A 11 -34.80 26.61 5.24
N CYS A 12 -34.49 27.75 4.64
CA CYS A 12 -33.36 27.90 3.71
C CYS A 12 -32.02 27.64 4.40
N PHE A 13 -31.83 28.13 5.62
CA PHE A 13 -30.62 27.92 6.40
C PHE A 13 -30.42 26.43 6.74
N ASN A 14 -31.47 25.75 7.24
CA ASN A 14 -31.41 24.33 7.56
C ASN A 14 -31.16 23.46 6.32
N TYR A 15 -31.78 23.80 5.18
CA TYR A 15 -31.55 23.09 3.93
C TYR A 15 -30.09 23.23 3.46
N ARG A 16 -29.53 24.45 3.50
CA ARG A 16 -28.12 24.67 3.13
C ARG A 16 -27.16 23.98 4.09
N LEU A 17 -27.44 24.01 5.40
CA LEU A 17 -26.65 23.29 6.40
C LEU A 17 -26.69 21.78 6.16
N SER A 18 -27.87 21.23 5.85
CA SER A 18 -28.02 19.81 5.52
C SER A 18 -27.22 19.41 4.29
N LEU A 19 -27.24 20.22 3.22
CA LEU A 19 -26.44 19.96 2.01
C LEU A 19 -24.94 20.01 2.30
N PHE A 20 -24.50 20.96 3.13
CA PHE A 20 -23.10 21.07 3.53
C PHE A 20 -22.63 19.85 4.33
N LEU A 21 -23.43 19.42 5.32
CA LEU A 21 -23.13 18.23 6.12
C LEU A 21 -23.12 16.96 5.26
N PHE A 22 -24.02 16.85 4.29
CA PHE A 22 -24.05 15.72 3.35
C PHE A 22 -22.81 15.69 2.45
N SER A 23 -22.38 16.84 1.93
CA SER A 23 -21.13 16.95 1.16
C SER A 23 -19.92 16.52 1.98
N LEU A 24 -19.82 16.99 3.23
CA LEU A 24 -18.72 16.63 4.13
C LEU A 24 -18.71 15.14 4.47
N ALA A 25 -19.89 14.54 4.66
CA ALA A 25 -20.02 13.09 4.88
C ALA A 25 -19.54 12.29 3.67
N ILE A 26 -19.89 12.70 2.44
CA ILE A 26 -19.43 12.05 1.21
C ILE A 26 -17.90 12.13 1.09
N GLU A 27 -17.31 13.30 1.32
CA GLU A 27 -15.85 13.47 1.24
C GLU A 27 -15.12 12.57 2.25
N SER A 28 -15.60 12.49 3.48
CA SER A 28 -15.01 11.61 4.50
C SER A 28 -15.12 10.12 4.14
N LEU A 29 -16.23 9.70 3.53
CA LEU A 29 -16.42 8.34 3.05
C LEU A 29 -15.47 7.99 1.90
N VAL A 30 -15.26 8.92 0.97
CA VAL A 30 -14.32 8.75 -0.16
C VAL A 30 -12.89 8.62 0.35
N ILE A 31 -12.47 9.47 1.30
CA ILE A 31 -11.12 9.41 1.90
C ILE A 31 -10.90 8.07 2.61
N PHE A 32 -11.90 7.59 3.37
CA PHE A 32 -11.83 6.28 4.03
C PHE A 32 -11.72 5.13 3.01
N ALA A 33 -12.51 5.17 1.93
CA ALA A 33 -12.43 4.17 0.86
C ALA A 33 -11.09 4.19 0.11
N ASN A 34 -10.47 5.37 -0.05
CA ASN A 34 -9.18 5.55 -0.71
C ASN A 34 -7.97 5.21 0.17
N SER A 35 -8.17 4.83 1.43
CA SER A 35 -7.10 4.32 2.30
C SER A 35 -6.58 2.94 1.90
N ALA A 36 -7.02 2.42 0.74
CA ALA A 36 -6.55 1.18 0.16
C ALA A 36 -5.02 1.17 0.06
N THR A 37 -4.40 0.39 0.94
CA THR A 37 -2.97 0.10 0.93
C THR A 37 -2.58 -0.41 -0.46
N LYS A 38 -1.56 0.22 -1.06
CA LYS A 38 -1.06 -0.19 -2.38
C LYS A 38 -0.74 -1.69 -2.35
N THR A 39 -1.50 -2.46 -3.10
CA THR A 39 -1.30 -3.91 -3.19
C THR A 39 -0.05 -4.18 -4.03
N ILE A 40 0.90 -4.92 -3.47
CA ILE A 40 2.10 -5.38 -4.18
C ILE A 40 1.72 -6.61 -5.00
N HIS A 41 2.16 -6.64 -6.26
CA HIS A 41 1.96 -7.77 -7.16
C HIS A 41 3.29 -8.40 -7.50
N ASP A 42 3.29 -9.71 -7.73
CA ASP A 42 4.45 -10.41 -8.26
C ASP A 42 4.62 -10.19 -9.78
N VAL A 43 5.67 -10.78 -10.34
CA VAL A 43 6.00 -10.67 -11.78
C VAL A 43 4.96 -11.31 -12.70
N THR A 44 4.05 -12.14 -12.16
CA THR A 44 2.92 -12.72 -12.91
C THR A 44 1.67 -11.84 -12.83
N GLY A 45 1.72 -10.74 -12.06
CA GLY A 45 0.59 -9.84 -11.82
C GLY A 45 -0.35 -10.29 -10.71
N GLN A 46 -0.03 -11.37 -9.98
CA GLN A 46 -0.84 -11.83 -8.86
C GLN A 46 -0.50 -11.05 -7.59
N LYS A 47 -1.47 -10.91 -6.68
CA LYS A 47 -1.25 -10.25 -5.39
C LYS A 47 -0.26 -11.06 -4.56
N LEU A 48 0.70 -10.37 -3.95
CA LEU A 48 1.67 -10.99 -3.06
C LEU A 48 0.98 -11.55 -1.81
N GLN A 49 1.28 -12.80 -1.47
CA GLN A 49 0.66 -13.52 -0.35
C GLN A 49 1.64 -13.70 0.81
N ALA A 50 1.20 -13.40 2.03
CA ALA A 50 2.00 -13.67 3.21
C ALA A 50 2.17 -15.18 3.42
N GLY A 51 3.36 -15.62 3.83
CA GLY A 51 3.65 -17.04 4.04
C GLY A 51 4.04 -17.82 2.78
N THR A 52 4.01 -17.19 1.61
CA THR A 52 4.44 -17.79 0.34
C THR A 52 5.90 -17.45 0.05
N GLU A 53 6.63 -18.39 -0.56
CA GLU A 53 8.01 -18.21 -0.99
C GLU A 53 8.08 -17.37 -2.28
N TYR A 54 8.89 -16.33 -2.25
CA TYR A 54 9.18 -15.48 -3.40
C TYR A 54 10.69 -15.30 -3.59
N TYR A 55 11.13 -15.25 -4.84
CA TYR A 55 12.45 -14.75 -5.19
C TYR A 55 12.39 -13.22 -5.36
N ILE A 56 13.33 -12.51 -4.75
CA ILE A 56 13.50 -11.07 -4.99
C ILE A 56 14.51 -10.92 -6.12
N LEU A 57 13.98 -10.59 -7.30
CA LEU A 57 14.74 -10.42 -8.53
C LEU A 57 15.10 -8.95 -8.75
N VAL A 58 16.23 -8.70 -9.39
CA VAL A 58 16.62 -7.36 -9.80
C VAL A 58 15.97 -7.02 -11.15
N VAL A 59 15.60 -5.75 -11.33
CA VAL A 59 14.89 -5.27 -12.52
C VAL A 59 15.84 -5.08 -13.72
N PHE A 60 17.11 -4.81 -13.46
CA PHE A 60 18.13 -4.50 -14.47
C PHE A 60 19.13 -5.66 -14.64
N GLN A 61 19.50 -5.99 -15.87
CA GLN A 61 20.40 -7.10 -16.17
C GLN A 61 21.79 -6.95 -15.53
N GLY A 62 22.49 -8.06 -15.34
CA GLY A 62 23.90 -8.11 -14.90
C GLY A 62 24.14 -8.77 -13.54
N ASN A 63 23.12 -8.91 -12.70
CA ASN A 63 23.20 -9.59 -11.39
C ASN A 63 21.98 -10.48 -11.17
N GLY A 64 22.07 -11.45 -10.26
CA GLY A 64 20.97 -12.35 -9.90
C GLY A 64 20.09 -11.82 -8.77
N GLY A 65 19.33 -12.73 -8.16
CA GLY A 65 18.44 -12.45 -7.02
C GLY A 65 19.15 -12.36 -5.67
N LEU A 66 18.37 -12.20 -4.61
CA LEU A 66 18.90 -12.08 -3.25
C LEU A 66 19.25 -13.44 -2.64
N THR A 67 20.38 -13.51 -1.93
CA THR A 67 20.89 -14.72 -1.28
C THR A 67 21.56 -14.39 0.05
N ALA A 68 21.96 -15.42 0.80
CA ALA A 68 22.76 -15.29 2.01
C ALA A 68 24.25 -15.45 1.67
N GLY A 69 25.08 -14.49 2.06
CA GLY A 69 26.52 -14.52 1.78
C GLY A 69 27.35 -13.86 2.87
N SER A 70 28.67 -13.98 2.75
CA SER A 70 29.63 -13.32 3.64
C SER A 70 30.54 -12.39 2.85
N PRO A 71 30.23 -11.09 2.77
CA PRO A 71 31.09 -10.10 2.13
C PRO A 71 32.46 -9.94 2.80
N LYS A 72 32.58 -10.28 4.10
CA LYS A 72 33.76 -9.98 4.94
C LYS A 72 34.53 -11.23 5.41
N ASN A 73 34.43 -12.36 4.71
CA ASN A 73 35.05 -13.65 5.08
C ASN A 73 34.74 -14.14 6.51
N TRP A 74 33.58 -13.77 7.07
CA TRP A 74 33.11 -14.31 8.35
C TRP A 74 32.17 -15.48 8.09
N THR A 75 32.23 -16.52 8.91
CA THR A 75 31.42 -17.72 8.70
C THR A 75 29.95 -17.53 9.11
N PHE A 76 29.66 -16.58 10.01
CA PHE A 76 28.30 -16.29 10.50
C PHE A 76 28.29 -14.98 11.34
N PRO A 77 27.18 -14.22 11.40
CA PRO A 77 25.97 -14.35 10.59
C PRO A 77 26.22 -14.01 9.11
N PHE A 78 25.44 -14.61 8.22
CA PHE A 78 25.45 -14.21 6.81
C PHE A 78 24.68 -12.90 6.63
N ASP A 79 25.22 -12.06 5.77
CA ASP A 79 24.54 -10.87 5.28
C ASP A 79 23.62 -11.24 4.10
N VAL A 80 22.57 -10.44 3.91
CA VAL A 80 21.77 -10.50 2.68
C VAL A 80 22.55 -9.83 1.57
N VAL A 81 22.89 -10.58 0.54
CA VAL A 81 23.68 -10.11 -0.60
C VAL A 81 22.94 -10.39 -1.91
N GLN A 82 23.38 -9.75 -2.98
CA GLN A 82 22.89 -10.03 -4.33
C GLN A 82 23.81 -11.03 -5.02
N GLU A 83 23.22 -11.99 -5.72
CA GLU A 83 23.94 -12.94 -6.57
C GLU A 83 24.71 -12.23 -7.68
N GLN A 84 25.93 -12.69 -7.95
CA GLN A 84 26.80 -12.12 -9.00
C GLN A 84 26.38 -12.54 -10.41
N HIS A 85 25.62 -13.62 -10.53
CA HIS A 85 25.24 -14.20 -11.81
C HIS A 85 23.73 -14.12 -12.00
N GLU A 86 23.30 -13.48 -13.09
CA GLU A 86 21.89 -13.28 -13.44
C GLU A 86 21.09 -14.58 -13.59
N VAL A 87 21.77 -15.71 -13.87
CA VAL A 87 21.13 -17.03 -13.93
C VAL A 87 20.68 -17.56 -12.57
N SER A 88 21.14 -16.97 -11.46
CA SER A 88 20.74 -17.35 -10.11
C SER A 88 19.64 -16.44 -9.59
N ASN A 89 18.51 -17.03 -9.22
CA ASN A 89 17.43 -16.31 -8.53
C ASN A 89 17.74 -16.09 -7.03
N GLY A 90 18.84 -16.63 -6.52
CA GLY A 90 19.18 -16.61 -5.10
C GLY A 90 18.32 -17.56 -4.28
N LEU A 91 18.00 -17.17 -3.04
CA LEU A 91 17.19 -17.96 -2.11
C LEU A 91 15.75 -17.44 -2.04
N PRO A 92 14.75 -18.33 -1.92
CA PRO A 92 13.38 -17.92 -1.70
C PRO A 92 13.21 -17.29 -0.30
N LEU A 93 12.35 -16.29 -0.22
CA LEU A 93 12.04 -15.54 0.99
C LEU A 93 10.54 -15.58 1.28
N ILE A 94 10.19 -15.72 2.55
CA ILE A 94 8.81 -15.63 3.03
C ILE A 94 8.60 -14.22 3.59
N LEU A 95 7.65 -13.50 2.99
CA LEU A 95 7.28 -12.16 3.46
C LEU A 95 6.14 -12.26 4.47
N SER A 96 6.30 -11.57 5.60
CA SER A 96 5.31 -11.52 6.68
C SER A 96 4.98 -10.07 7.03
N PRO A 97 3.70 -9.70 7.17
CA PRO A 97 3.31 -8.39 7.67
C PRO A 97 3.87 -8.14 9.07
N VAL A 98 4.33 -6.92 9.31
CA VAL A 98 4.64 -6.47 10.67
C VAL A 98 3.31 -6.29 11.42
N LYS A 99 3.23 -6.82 12.65
CA LYS A 99 2.07 -6.64 13.52
C LYS A 99 2.00 -5.23 14.09
#